data_AF-R0ANV0-F1
#
_entry.id   AF-R0ANV0-F1
#
_cell.length_a   1.000
_cell.length_b   1.000
_cell.length_c   1.000
_cell.angle_alpha   90.00
_cell.angle_beta   90.00
_cell.angle_gamma   90.00
#
_symmetry.space_group_name_H-M   'P 1'
#
loop_
_entity.id
_entity.type
_entity.pdbx_description
1 polymer ?
#
loop_
_entity_poly.entity_id
_entity_poly.type
_entity_poly.pdbx_seq_one_letter_code
_entity_poly.pdbx_strand_id
1 'polypeptide(L)'
;MTMQECILTKLLDCGSADLSLLEDINYDLDEILDGLMKNGDLSINSLFREVFRTGAMELKEEFELQKDYIEERIKEELEEVRKECIEYGLMTEEQIEEDQDYIKLVTDLELLHSDELNPEEDIECYCNYMDTHVFLKHIDFYRKWMESEVNDIEDKMGWEFKNIA
;
A
#
# COMPACT_ATOMS: atom_id res chain seq x y z
N MET A 1 -16.02 -9.02 -28.47
CA MET A 1 -16.68 -7.89 -27.80
C MET A 1 -18.19 -8.05 -27.91
N THR A 2 -18.87 -8.22 -26.78
CA THR A 2 -20.34 -8.37 -26.71
C THR A 2 -21.04 -7.00 -26.83
N MET A 3 -22.35 -6.99 -27.10
CA MET A 3 -23.12 -5.74 -27.09
C MET A 3 -23.14 -5.08 -25.69
N GLN A 4 -23.08 -5.89 -24.63
CA GLN A 4 -22.97 -5.40 -23.25
C GLN A 4 -21.64 -4.66 -23.04
N GLU A 5 -20.51 -5.25 -23.44
CA GLU A 5 -19.21 -4.58 -23.39
C GLU A 5 -19.17 -3.29 -24.22
N CYS A 6 -19.81 -3.27 -25.40
CA CYS A 6 -19.91 -2.05 -26.20
C CYS A 6 -20.67 -0.91 -25.49
N ILE A 7 -21.66 -1.24 -24.66
CA ILE A 7 -22.40 -0.25 -23.87
C ILE A 7 -21.54 0.21 -22.69
N LEU A 8 -20.92 -0.73 -21.96
CA LEU A 8 -20.08 -0.43 -20.80
C LEU A 8 -18.87 0.44 -21.16
N THR A 9 -18.17 0.12 -22.25
CA THR A 9 -17.05 0.95 -22.75
C THR A 9 -17.47 2.39 -23.05
N LYS A 10 -18.71 2.60 -23.51
CA LYS A 10 -19.27 3.94 -23.76
C LYS A 10 -19.73 4.66 -22.50
N LEU A 11 -20.25 3.93 -21.51
CA LEU A 11 -20.69 4.52 -20.24
C LEU A 11 -19.50 4.89 -19.35
N LEU A 12 -18.47 4.05 -19.31
CA LEU A 12 -17.28 4.23 -18.46
C LEU A 12 -16.14 5.01 -19.15
N ASP A 13 -16.35 5.46 -20.38
CA ASP A 13 -15.34 6.14 -21.21
C ASP A 13 -14.00 5.39 -21.27
N CYS A 14 -14.04 4.12 -21.67
CA CYS A 14 -12.87 3.24 -21.66
C CYS A 14 -12.81 2.27 -22.85
N GLY A 15 -11.66 1.62 -23.03
CA GLY A 15 -11.46 0.54 -23.98
C GLY A 15 -11.89 -0.82 -23.44
N SER A 16 -12.02 -1.82 -24.32
CA SER A 16 -12.36 -3.19 -23.89
C SER A 16 -11.26 -3.85 -23.04
N ALA A 17 -10.01 -3.38 -23.14
CA ALA A 17 -8.92 -3.86 -22.31
C ALA A 17 -8.99 -3.30 -20.87
N ASP A 18 -9.47 -2.06 -20.71
CA ASP A 18 -9.68 -1.49 -19.38
C ASP A 18 -10.82 -2.21 -18.65
N LEU A 19 -11.85 -2.64 -19.39
CA LEU A 19 -12.94 -3.44 -18.83
C LEU A 19 -12.48 -4.78 -18.25
N SER A 20 -11.48 -5.45 -18.84
CA SER A 20 -10.98 -6.71 -18.28
C SER A 20 -10.28 -6.53 -16.94
N LEU A 21 -9.74 -5.34 -16.64
CA LEU A 21 -9.13 -5.06 -15.34
C LEU A 21 -10.16 -5.08 -14.19
N LEU A 22 -11.45 -4.95 -14.50
CA LEU A 22 -12.52 -5.06 -13.52
C LEU A 22 -12.71 -6.48 -12.99
N GLU A 23 -12.28 -7.50 -13.75
CA GLU A 23 -12.43 -8.91 -13.37
C GLU A 23 -11.47 -9.29 -12.23
N ASP A 24 -10.39 -8.54 -12.07
CA ASP A 24 -9.35 -8.79 -11.06
C ASP A 24 -9.63 -8.05 -9.73
N ILE A 25 -10.67 -7.22 -9.67
CA ILE A 25 -11.05 -6.46 -8.47
C ILE A 25 -11.93 -7.32 -7.56
N ASN A 26 -11.50 -7.56 -6.33
CA ASN A 26 -12.25 -8.34 -5.34
C ASN A 26 -12.95 -7.48 -4.27
N TYR A 27 -12.95 -6.16 -4.42
CA TYR A 27 -13.82 -5.26 -3.65
C TYR A 27 -15.29 -5.33 -4.11
N ASP A 28 -16.20 -4.91 -3.23
CA ASP A 28 -17.62 -4.76 -3.57
C ASP A 28 -17.81 -3.59 -4.54
N LEU A 29 -17.78 -3.90 -5.83
CA LEU A 29 -17.97 -2.90 -6.88
C LEU A 29 -19.38 -2.28 -6.86
N ASP A 30 -20.40 -2.98 -6.35
CA ASP A 30 -21.75 -2.42 -6.27
C ASP A 30 -21.77 -1.24 -5.27
N GLU A 31 -21.10 -1.39 -4.12
CA GLU A 31 -20.94 -0.30 -3.14
C GLU A 31 -20.18 0.90 -3.72
N ILE A 32 -19.08 0.63 -4.42
CA ILE A 32 -18.25 1.68 -5.06
C ILE A 32 -19.07 2.43 -6.13
N LEU A 33 -19.80 1.70 -6.97
CA LEU A 33 -20.64 2.27 -8.02
C LEU A 33 -21.76 3.14 -7.44
N ASP A 34 -22.41 2.71 -6.36
CA ASP A 34 -23.43 3.49 -5.66
C ASP A 34 -22.89 4.85 -5.18
N GLY A 35 -21.63 4.90 -4.74
CA GLY A 35 -20.93 6.14 -4.39
C GLY A 35 -20.71 7.05 -5.58
N LEU A 36 -20.14 6.52 -6.67
CA LEU A 36 -19.84 7.27 -7.89
C LEU A 36 -21.10 7.81 -8.57
N MET A 37 -22.18 7.02 -8.60
CA MET A 37 -23.45 7.43 -9.17
C MET A 37 -24.07 8.60 -8.41
N LYS A 38 -23.93 8.66 -7.08
CA LYS A 38 -24.40 9.81 -6.27
C LYS A 38 -23.60 11.08 -6.58
N ASN A 39 -22.31 10.93 -6.88
CA ASN A 39 -21.41 12.04 -7.21
C ASN A 39 -21.49 12.47 -8.67
N GLY A 40 -22.13 11.66 -9.53
CA GLY A 40 -22.33 11.95 -10.95
C GLY A 40 -21.07 11.78 -11.82
N ASP A 41 -20.05 11.10 -11.30
CA ASP A 41 -18.77 10.88 -11.99
C ASP A 41 -18.53 9.39 -12.23
N LEU A 42 -19.24 8.85 -13.22
CA LEU A 42 -19.14 7.45 -13.58
C LEU A 42 -18.19 7.30 -14.78
N SER A 43 -16.90 7.14 -14.49
CA SER A 43 -15.85 6.80 -15.46
C SER A 43 -14.99 5.65 -14.94
N ILE A 44 -14.28 4.95 -15.83
CA ILE A 44 -13.37 3.87 -15.43
C ILE A 44 -12.28 4.37 -14.48
N ASN A 45 -11.79 5.59 -14.72
CA ASN A 45 -10.75 6.20 -13.90
C ASN A 45 -11.29 6.56 -12.51
N SER A 46 -12.51 7.05 -12.42
CA SER A 46 -13.16 7.36 -11.14
C SER A 46 -13.40 6.08 -10.35
N LEU A 47 -13.77 4.99 -11.02
CA LEU A 47 -13.89 3.67 -10.41
C LEU A 47 -12.55 3.16 -9.86
N PHE A 48 -11.48 3.16 -10.66
CA PHE A 48 -10.16 2.75 -10.17
C PHE A 48 -9.67 3.62 -9.03
N ARG A 49 -9.88 4.94 -9.09
CA ARG A 49 -9.54 5.85 -7.99
C ARG A 49 -10.27 5.51 -6.70
N GLU A 50 -11.56 5.17 -6.76
CA GLU A 50 -12.30 4.75 -5.57
C GLU A 50 -11.84 3.38 -5.07
N VAL A 51 -11.51 2.43 -5.94
CA VAL A 51 -10.91 1.15 -5.55
C VAL A 51 -9.59 1.36 -4.78
N PHE A 52 -8.70 2.18 -5.31
CA PHE A 52 -7.43 2.50 -4.65
C PHE A 52 -7.63 3.27 -3.34
N ARG A 53 -8.62 4.18 -3.30
CA ARG A 53 -9.01 4.89 -2.09
C ARG A 53 -9.53 3.92 -1.02
N THR A 54 -10.33 2.92 -1.39
CA THR A 54 -10.78 1.86 -0.48
C THR A 54 -9.60 1.07 0.08
N GLY A 55 -8.65 0.65 -0.77
CA GLY A 55 -7.41 0.01 -0.32
C GLY A 55 -6.59 0.89 0.63
N ALA A 56 -6.53 2.20 0.40
CA ALA A 56 -5.84 3.14 1.29
C ALA A 56 -6.51 3.29 2.66
N MET A 57 -7.85 3.32 2.70
CA MET A 57 -8.58 3.33 3.97
C MET A 57 -8.37 2.03 4.74
N GLU A 58 -8.39 0.89 4.07
CA GLU A 58 -8.13 -0.42 4.68
C GLU A 58 -6.71 -0.53 5.23
N LEU A 59 -5.69 -0.12 4.45
CA LEU A 59 -4.30 -0.09 4.92
C LEU A 59 -4.14 0.77 6.18
N LYS A 60 -4.82 1.93 6.21
CA LYS A 60 -4.81 2.82 7.37
C LYS A 60 -5.42 2.16 8.59
N GLU A 61 -6.56 1.50 8.43
CA GLU A 61 -7.22 0.80 9.54
C GLU A 61 -6.32 -0.29 10.12
N GLU A 62 -5.72 -1.12 9.26
CA GLU A 62 -4.77 -2.16 9.68
C GLU A 62 -3.51 -1.57 10.32
N PHE A 63 -2.97 -0.48 9.76
CA PHE A 63 -1.80 0.18 10.32
C PHE A 63 -2.07 0.70 11.73
N GLU A 64 -3.19 1.37 11.96
CA GLU A 64 -3.57 1.87 13.29
C GLU A 64 -3.80 0.72 14.30
N LEU A 65 -4.31 -0.44 13.86
CA LEU A 65 -4.46 -1.62 14.71
C LEU A 65 -3.13 -2.27 15.08
N GLN A 66 -2.15 -2.23 14.17
CA GLN A 66 -0.87 -2.92 14.32
C GLN A 66 0.28 -2.04 14.81
N LYS A 67 0.10 -0.71 14.83
CA LYS A 67 1.14 0.28 15.14
C LYS A 67 1.96 -0.05 16.39
N ASP A 68 1.28 -0.30 17.52
CA ASP A 68 1.93 -0.62 18.79
C ASP A 68 2.72 -1.95 18.71
N TYR A 69 2.19 -2.93 17.99
CA TYR A 69 2.85 -4.23 17.81
C TYR A 69 4.09 -4.11 16.93
N ILE A 70 4.02 -3.33 15.84
CA ILE A 70 5.16 -3.04 14.98
C ILE A 70 6.25 -2.32 15.77
N GLU A 71 5.88 -1.34 16.60
CA GLU A 71 6.82 -0.60 17.44
C GLU A 71 7.58 -1.54 18.39
N GLU A 72 6.87 -2.42 19.10
CA GLU A 72 7.50 -3.37 20.02
C GLU A 72 8.40 -4.36 19.28
N ARG A 73 8.00 -4.84 18.10
CA ARG A 73 8.86 -5.69 17.27
C ARG A 73 10.15 -5.00 16.82
N ILE A 74 10.07 -3.74 16.38
CA ILE A 74 11.28 -2.98 16.00
C ILE A 74 12.22 -2.85 17.19
N LYS A 75 11.69 -2.53 18.37
CA LYS A 75 12.48 -2.44 19.62
C LYS A 75 13.11 -3.77 20.01
N GLU A 76 12.37 -4.87 19.90
CA GLU A 76 12.88 -6.22 20.15
C GLU A 76 14.05 -6.54 19.21
N GLU A 77 13.91 -6.30 17.90
CA GLU A 77 14.98 -6.50 16.92
C GLU A 77 16.21 -5.61 17.20
N LEU A 78 16.01 -4.36 17.60
CA LEU A 78 17.11 -3.46 18.01
C LEU A 78 17.89 -3.99 19.23
N GLU A 79 17.19 -4.46 20.26
CA GLU A 79 17.81 -5.03 21.45
C GLU A 79 18.52 -6.37 21.14
N GLU A 80 17.97 -7.19 20.24
CA GLU A 80 18.62 -8.42 19.77
C GLU A 80 19.95 -8.12 19.08
N VAL A 81 19.96 -7.19 18.10
CA VAL A 81 21.19 -6.76 17.42
C VAL A 81 22.21 -6.24 18.43
N ARG A 82 21.77 -5.37 19.36
CA ARG A 82 22.65 -4.82 20.39
C ARG A 82 23.23 -5.91 21.29
N LYS A 83 22.41 -6.88 21.70
CA LYS A 83 22.82 -7.98 22.57
C LYS A 83 23.80 -8.91 21.87
N GLU A 84 23.54 -9.30 20.62
CA GLU A 84 24.45 -10.16 19.86
C GLU A 84 25.84 -9.52 19.72
N CYS A 85 25.90 -8.23 19.39
CA CYS A 85 27.17 -7.52 19.24
C CYS A 85 27.97 -7.45 20.55
N ILE A 86 27.30 -7.20 21.69
CA ILE A 86 27.94 -7.08 23.01
C ILE A 86 28.31 -8.47 23.58
N GLU A 87 27.42 -9.46 23.52
CA GLU A 87 27.65 -10.79 24.11
C GLU A 87 28.76 -11.55 23.39
N TYR A 88 28.87 -11.43 22.06
CA TYR A 88 29.93 -12.07 21.29
C TYR A 88 31.20 -11.21 21.18
N GLY A 89 31.19 -9.99 21.73
CA GLY A 89 32.31 -9.04 21.63
C GLY A 89 32.71 -8.72 20.19
N LEU A 90 31.74 -8.78 19.27
CA LEU A 90 31.97 -8.62 17.83
C LEU A 90 32.15 -7.14 17.47
N MET A 91 31.45 -6.25 18.17
CA MET A 91 31.38 -4.82 17.86
C MET A 91 31.26 -3.98 19.15
N THR A 92 31.81 -2.76 19.13
CA THR A 92 31.56 -1.74 20.16
C THR A 92 30.22 -1.03 19.93
N GLU A 93 29.71 -0.29 20.92
CA GLU A 93 28.48 0.52 20.73
C GLU A 93 28.58 1.47 19.53
N GLU A 94 29.71 2.17 19.38
CA GLU A 94 29.97 3.04 18.22
C GLU A 94 29.92 2.29 16.87
N GLN A 95 30.37 1.03 16.84
CA GLN A 95 30.34 0.23 15.61
C GLN A 95 28.93 -0.27 15.27
N ILE A 96 28.08 -0.51 16.27
CA ILE A 96 26.68 -0.91 16.08
C ILE A 96 25.88 0.25 15.49
N GLU A 97 26.12 1.48 15.95
CA GLU A 97 25.45 2.67 15.41
C GLU A 97 25.81 2.95 13.94
N GLU A 98 26.91 2.39 13.45
CA GLU A 98 27.32 2.43 12.04
C GLU A 98 26.83 1.23 11.21
N ASP A 99 26.23 0.22 11.86
CA ASP A 99 25.72 -0.97 11.18
C ASP A 99 24.47 -0.66 10.36
N GLN A 100 24.41 -1.17 9.13
CA GLN A 100 23.34 -0.84 8.19
C GLN A 100 21.98 -1.37 8.65
N ASP A 101 21.94 -2.55 9.25
CA ASP A 101 20.69 -3.17 9.71
C ASP A 101 20.17 -2.43 10.95
N TYR A 102 21.08 -2.06 11.87
CA TYR A 102 20.75 -1.22 13.03
C TYR A 102 20.22 0.16 12.60
N ILE A 103 20.91 0.85 11.69
CA ILE A 103 20.46 2.16 11.16
C ILE A 103 19.09 2.04 10.51
N LYS A 104 18.83 0.97 9.74
CA LYS A 104 17.53 0.74 9.12
C LYS A 104 16.43 0.56 10.16
N LEU A 105 16.67 -0.22 11.21
CA LEU A 105 15.70 -0.39 12.30
C LEU A 105 15.41 0.91 13.05
N VAL A 106 16.44 1.72 13.34
CA VAL A 106 16.25 3.04 13.93
C VAL A 106 15.44 3.94 13.01
N THR A 107 15.74 3.92 11.70
CA THR A 107 15.00 4.71 10.70
C THR A 107 13.53 4.25 10.60
N ASP A 108 13.26 2.94 10.60
CA ASP A 108 11.91 2.38 10.61
C ASP A 108 11.14 2.87 11.86
N LEU A 109 11.78 2.89 13.03
CA LEU A 109 11.17 3.36 14.29
C LEU A 109 10.88 4.87 14.25
N GLU A 110 11.83 5.67 13.76
CA GLU A 110 11.65 7.12 13.59
C GLU A 110 10.52 7.43 12.60
N LEU A 111 10.44 6.69 11.50
CA LEU A 111 9.38 6.82 10.50
C LEU A 111 8.01 6.46 11.09
N LEU A 112 7.90 5.38 11.86
CA LEU A 112 6.67 4.97 12.56
C LEU A 112 6.12 6.04 13.51
N HIS A 113 7.02 6.82 14.13
CA HIS A 113 6.69 7.92 15.04
C HIS A 113 6.54 9.27 14.34
N SER A 114 6.87 9.34 13.06
CA SER A 114 6.72 10.55 12.25
C SER A 114 5.29 10.70 11.71
N ASP A 115 4.95 11.93 11.31
CA ASP A 115 3.73 12.21 10.55
C ASP A 115 3.90 11.90 9.03
N GLU A 116 5.07 11.43 8.60
CA GLU A 116 5.34 11.12 7.18
C GLU A 116 4.73 9.78 6.75
N LEU A 117 4.62 8.83 7.68
CA LEU A 117 4.02 7.53 7.42
C LEU A 117 2.49 7.62 7.58
N ASN A 118 1.80 7.84 6.47
CA ASN A 118 0.35 8.02 6.43
C ASN A 118 -0.26 7.14 5.33
N PRO A 119 -0.75 5.93 5.67
CA PRO A 119 -1.26 4.98 4.68
C PRO A 119 -2.32 5.53 3.72
N GLU A 120 -3.16 6.47 4.17
CA GLU A 120 -4.19 7.10 3.35
C GLU A 120 -3.61 8.07 2.30
N GLU A 121 -2.46 8.68 2.58
CA GLU A 121 -1.74 9.60 1.66
C GLU A 121 -0.53 8.95 0.96
N ASP A 122 -0.14 7.75 1.40
CA ASP A 122 0.98 6.97 0.86
C ASP A 122 0.59 6.21 -0.40
N ILE A 123 -0.69 5.86 -0.57
CA ILE A 123 -1.19 5.28 -1.81
C ILE A 123 -1.49 6.38 -2.82
N GLU A 124 -0.69 6.43 -3.88
CA GLU A 124 -0.88 7.33 -5.01
C GLU A 124 -1.22 6.55 -6.27
N CYS A 125 -2.14 7.07 -7.08
CA CYS A 125 -2.49 6.46 -8.35
C CYS A 125 -2.34 7.43 -9.53
N TYR A 126 -1.88 6.87 -10.64
CA TYR A 126 -1.84 7.54 -11.93
C TYR A 126 -2.76 6.78 -12.90
N CYS A 127 -3.81 7.43 -13.37
CA CYS A 127 -4.78 6.88 -14.31
C CYS A 127 -4.93 7.85 -15.50
N ASN A 128 -4.53 7.43 -16.71
CA ASN A 128 -4.63 8.29 -17.91
C ASN A 128 -5.28 7.61 -19.13
N TYR A 129 -6.13 6.60 -18.93
CA TYR A 129 -6.80 5.78 -19.96
C TYR A 129 -5.87 4.96 -20.88
N MET A 130 -4.56 5.10 -20.72
CA MET A 130 -3.55 4.31 -21.45
C MET A 130 -2.69 3.50 -20.48
N ASP A 131 -2.59 3.98 -19.25
CA ASP A 131 -1.73 3.44 -18.22
C ASP A 131 -2.36 3.69 -16.84
N THR A 132 -2.36 2.65 -16.02
CA THR A 132 -2.86 2.67 -14.64
C THR A 132 -1.76 2.11 -13.75
N HIS A 133 -1.20 2.96 -12.90
CA HIS A 133 -0.22 2.56 -11.88
C HIS A 133 -0.69 3.00 -10.51
N VAL A 134 -0.43 2.15 -9.53
CA VAL A 134 -0.56 2.45 -8.11
C VAL A 134 0.81 2.37 -7.46
N PHE A 135 1.10 3.33 -6.60
CA PHE A 135 2.36 3.47 -5.88
C PHE A 135 2.05 3.50 -4.39
N LEU A 136 2.92 2.90 -3.60
CA LEU A 136 2.90 3.00 -2.15
C LEU A 136 4.20 3.67 -1.71
N LYS A 137 4.11 4.86 -1.12
CA LYS A 137 5.26 5.48 -0.45
C LYS A 137 5.68 4.61 0.72
N HIS A 138 6.96 4.66 1.07
CA HIS A 138 7.52 3.87 2.18
C HIS A 138 7.25 2.36 2.05
N ILE A 139 7.12 1.84 0.83
CA ILE A 139 6.82 0.41 0.58
C ILE A 139 7.78 -0.55 1.28
N ASP A 140 9.06 -0.21 1.43
CA ASP A 140 10.02 -1.02 2.17
C ASP A 140 9.63 -1.21 3.65
N PHE A 141 9.05 -0.19 4.27
CA PHE A 141 8.50 -0.26 5.63
C PHE A 141 7.28 -1.17 5.66
N TYR A 142 6.28 -0.89 4.81
CA TYR A 142 5.03 -1.67 4.79
C TYR A 142 5.26 -3.14 4.44
N ARG A 143 6.15 -3.45 3.49
CA ARG A 143 6.50 -4.83 3.15
C ARG A 143 7.25 -5.55 4.25
N LYS A 144 8.04 -4.85 5.06
CA LYS A 144 8.76 -5.47 6.17
C LYS A 144 7.84 -5.75 7.36
N TRP A 145 6.96 -4.82 7.68
CA TRP A 145 6.19 -4.85 8.93
C TRP A 145 4.74 -5.28 8.77
N MET A 146 4.18 -5.15 7.57
CA MET A 146 2.77 -5.39 7.22
C MET A 146 2.63 -6.14 5.88
N GLU A 147 3.52 -7.12 5.63
CA GLU A 147 3.57 -7.83 4.34
C GLU A 147 2.22 -8.45 3.95
N SER A 148 1.54 -9.08 4.91
CA SER A 148 0.25 -9.74 4.70
C SER A 148 -0.84 -8.77 4.27
N GLU A 149 -0.90 -7.61 4.92
CA GLU A 149 -1.89 -6.57 4.71
C GLU A 149 -1.68 -5.93 3.34
N VAL A 150 -0.42 -5.64 2.99
CA VAL A 150 -0.09 -5.12 1.65
C VAL A 150 -0.50 -6.13 0.57
N ASN A 151 -0.17 -7.41 0.74
CA ASN A 151 -0.54 -8.45 -0.23
C ASN A 151 -2.07 -8.60 -0.37
N ASP A 152 -2.80 -8.58 0.75
CA ASP A 152 -4.27 -8.68 0.74
C ASP A 152 -4.90 -7.48 0.02
N ILE A 153 -4.37 -6.27 0.21
CA ILE A 153 -4.82 -5.08 -0.50
C ILE A 153 -4.50 -5.16 -2.00
N GLU A 154 -3.31 -5.62 -2.39
CA GLU A 154 -2.96 -5.83 -3.80
C GLU A 154 -3.89 -6.83 -4.49
N ASP A 155 -4.16 -7.96 -3.82
CA ASP A 155 -5.08 -9.00 -4.28
C ASP A 155 -6.53 -8.47 -4.37
N LYS A 156 -6.95 -7.62 -3.45
CA LYS A 156 -8.30 -7.02 -3.46
C LYS A 156 -8.46 -5.96 -4.53
N MET A 157 -7.44 -5.11 -4.70
CA MET A 157 -7.44 -4.11 -5.75
C MET A 157 -7.35 -4.77 -7.12
N GLY A 158 -6.55 -5.83 -7.29
CA GLY A 158 -6.17 -6.36 -8.61
C GLY A 158 -4.97 -5.63 -9.22
N TRP A 159 -4.16 -4.95 -8.38
CA TRP A 159 -2.95 -4.24 -8.79
C TRP A 159 -1.83 -4.43 -7.78
N GLU A 160 -0.60 -4.58 -8.30
CA GLU A 160 0.62 -4.54 -7.51
C GLU A 160 1.12 -3.09 -7.37
N PHE A 161 1.56 -2.73 -6.17
CA PHE A 161 2.24 -1.47 -5.90
C PHE A 161 3.60 -1.43 -6.57
N LYS A 162 3.89 -0.34 -7.27
CA LYS A 162 5.21 -0.08 -7.85
C LYS A 162 6.10 0.67 -6.87
N ASN A 163 7.37 0.28 -6.84
CA ASN A 163 8.41 1.10 -6.24
C ASN A 163 8.55 2.40 -7.03
N ILE A 164 8.55 3.53 -6.32
CA ILE A 164 9.00 4.80 -6.89
C ILE A 164 10.53 4.68 -6.99
N ALA A 165 11.05 4.63 -8.22
CA ALA A 165 12.48 4.58 -8.50
C ALA A 165 13.18 5.94 -8.29
#